data_AF-A0A966DAW5-F1
#
_entry.id   AF-A0A966DAW5-F1
#
_cell.length_a   1.000
_cell.length_b   1.000
_cell.length_c   1.000
_cell.angle_alpha   90.00
_cell.angle_beta   90.00
_cell.angle_gamma   90.00
#
_symmetry.space_group_name_H-M   'P 1'
#
loop_
_entity.id
_entity.type
_entity.pdbx_description
1 polymer ?
#
loop_
_entity_poly.entity_id
_entity_poly.type
_entity_poly.pdbx_seq_one_letter_code
_entity_poly.pdbx_strand_id
1 'polypeptide(L)' 'MDKATRFGIEIEMTGLTREDAAKAARTVLGGELNYSGSYYDTYELKTADGRVWKFTYDG' A
#
# COMPACT_ATOMS: atom_id res chain seq x y z
N MET A 1 -13.73 10.01 -27.33
CA MET A 1 -13.62 9.81 -25.87
C MET A 1 -12.33 9.05 -25.65
N ASP A 2 -11.30 9.74 -25.14
CA ASP A 2 -10.00 9.11 -24.92
C ASP A 2 -10.12 8.15 -23.75
N LYS A 3 -9.97 6.85 -24.03
CA LYS A 3 -10.00 5.80 -23.01
C LYS A 3 -8.63 5.78 -22.34
N ALA A 4 -8.51 6.45 -21.20
CA ALA A 4 -7.30 6.37 -20.39
C ALA A 4 -7.13 4.94 -19.85
N THR A 5 -6.10 4.23 -20.33
CA THR A 5 -5.69 2.93 -19.77
C THR A 5 -5.08 3.16 -18.38
N ARG A 6 -5.59 2.44 -17.38
CA ARG A 6 -5.02 2.42 -16.02
C ARG A 6 -4.24 1.13 -15.82
N PHE A 7 -3.12 1.21 -15.11
CA PHE A 7 -2.33 0.06 -14.69
C PHE A 7 -2.07 0.13 -13.18
N GLY A 8 -1.85 -1.03 -12.57
CA GLY A 8 -1.43 -1.19 -11.19
C GLY A 8 0.02 -1.67 -11.10
N ILE A 9 0.60 -1.60 -9.91
CA ILE A 9 1.93 -2.13 -9.58
C ILE A 9 1.79 -2.95 -8.30
N GLU A 10 2.39 -4.13 -8.29
CA GLU A 10 2.54 -5.00 -7.12
C GLU A 10 4.02 -5.30 -6.92
N ILE A 11 4.46 -5.34 -5.66
CA ILE A 11 5.86 -5.53 -5.29
C ILE A 11 5.89 -6.51 -4.13
N GLU A 12 6.50 -7.68 -4.36
CA GLU A 12 6.67 -8.70 -3.34
C GLU A 12 7.90 -8.42 -2.47
N MET A 13 7.75 -8.65 -1.16
CA MET A 13 8.76 -8.32 -0.16
C MET A 13 8.97 -9.50 0.78
N THR A 14 10.22 -9.72 1.20
CA THR A 14 10.57 -10.75 2.20
C THR A 14 11.51 -10.16 3.26
N GLY A 15 11.54 -10.78 4.44
CA GLY A 15 12.42 -10.36 5.54
C GLY A 15 11.98 -9.11 6.30
N LEU A 16 10.77 -8.58 6.04
CA LEU A 16 10.17 -7.45 6.73
C LEU A 16 8.73 -7.76 7.11
N THR A 17 8.23 -7.11 8.17
CA THR A 17 6.80 -7.15 8.49
C THR A 17 6.02 -6.22 7.55
N ARG A 18 4.71 -6.46 7.39
CA ARG A 18 3.83 -5.56 6.61
C ARG A 18 3.81 -4.15 7.17
N GLU A 19 3.87 -4.04 8.51
CA GLU A 19 3.96 -2.75 9.19
C GLU A 19 5.24 -2.00 8.81
N ASP A 20 6.40 -2.68 8.84
CA ASP A 20 7.68 -2.07 8.49
C ASP A 20 7.72 -1.66 7.02
N ALA A 21 7.19 -2.50 6.12
CA ALA A 21 7.04 -2.17 4.71
C ALA A 21 6.16 -0.92 4.52
N ALA A 22 5.03 -0.84 5.22
CA ALA A 22 4.11 0.29 5.12
C ALA A 22 4.72 1.59 5.70
N LYS A 23 5.44 1.49 6.82
CA LYS A 23 6.19 2.60 7.42
C LYS A 23 7.29 3.09 6.48
N ALA A 24 8.04 2.18 5.86
CA ALA A 24 9.08 2.51 4.89
C ALA A 24 8.49 3.20 3.65
N ALA A 25 7.40 2.68 3.10
CA ALA A 25 6.73 3.29 1.96
C ALA A 25 6.21 4.70 2.26
N ARG A 26 5.68 4.94 3.47
CA ARG A 26 5.25 6.27 3.91
C ARG A 26 6.38 7.30 3.91
N THR A 27 7.63 6.91 4.17
CA THR A 27 8.76 7.87 4.14
C THR A 27 9.04 8.40 2.73
N VAL A 28 8.65 7.65 1.70
CA VAL A 28 8.85 8.01 0.28
C VAL A 28 7.60 8.64 -0.32
N LEU A 29 6.43 8.02 -0.08
CA LEU A 29 5.16 8.42 -0.70
C LEU A 29 4.41 9.50 0.10
N GLY A 30 4.75 9.68 1.37
CA GLY A 30 3.97 10.49 2.31
C GLY A 30 2.59 9.89 2.56
N GLY A 31 1.68 10.69 3.11
CA GLY A 31 0.29 10.32 3.31
C GLY A 31 -0.02 9.73 4.69
N GLU A 32 -1.26 9.28 4.84
CA GLU A 32 -1.80 8.77 6.10
C GLU A 32 -1.79 7.25 6.11
N LEU A 33 -1.08 6.69 7.08
CA LEU A 33 -0.97 5.25 7.28
C LEU A 33 -1.98 4.80 8.33
N ASN A 34 -2.86 3.89 7.93
CA ASN A 34 -3.88 3.30 8.79
C ASN A 34 -3.71 1.79 8.84
N TYR A 35 -3.82 1.23 10.06
CA TYR A 35 -3.94 -0.21 10.22
C TYR A 35 -5.42 -0.59 10.13
N SER A 36 -5.81 -1.36 9.11
CA SER A 36 -7.20 -1.74 8.89
C SER A 36 -7.58 -3.07 9.56
N GLY A 37 -6.61 -3.79 10.14
CA GLY A 37 -6.86 -4.92 11.05
C GLY A 37 -7.65 -6.08 10.44
N SER A 38 -7.61 -6.25 9.13
CA SER A 38 -8.35 -7.30 8.42
C SER A 38 -7.75 -8.70 8.69
N TYR A 39 -8.42 -9.75 8.21
CA TYR A 39 -7.91 -11.14 8.22
C TYR A 39 -6.49 -11.26 7.63
N TYR A 40 -6.09 -10.33 6.76
CA TYR A 40 -4.80 -10.34 6.09
C TYR A 40 -3.73 -9.43 6.73
N ASP A 41 -3.98 -8.91 7.94
CA ASP A 41 -3.06 -8.00 8.63
C ASP A 41 -2.67 -6.81 7.74
N THR A 42 -3.68 -6.14 7.19
CA THR A 42 -3.51 -5.14 6.15
C THR A 42 -3.22 -3.76 6.72
N TYR A 43 -2.22 -3.09 6.14
CA TYR A 43 -1.98 -1.66 6.29
C TYR A 43 -2.37 -0.93 5.01
N GLU A 44 -3.01 0.23 5.15
CA GLU A 44 -3.41 1.09 4.04
C GLU A 44 -2.73 2.46 4.16
N LEU A 45 -2.00 2.84 3.11
CA LEU A 45 -1.39 4.16 2.98
C LEU A 45 -2.16 4.98 1.95
N LYS A 46 -2.83 6.04 2.41
CA LYS A 46 -3.58 6.98 1.56
C LYS A 46 -2.68 8.15 1.20
N THR A 47 -2.35 8.31 -0.09
CA THR A 47 -1.46 9.36 -0.60
C THR A 47 -2.25 10.58 -1.08
N ALA A 48 -1.57 11.74 -1.19
CA ALA A 48 -2.21 13.02 -1.51
C ALA A 48 -2.87 13.08 -2.90
N ASP A 49 -2.46 12.20 -3.81
CA ASP A 49 -3.03 12.05 -5.15
C ASP A 49 -4.26 11.11 -5.19
N GLY A 50 -4.75 10.69 -4.02
CA GLY A 50 -5.93 9.85 -3.88
C GLY A 50 -5.68 8.36 -4.12
N ARG A 51 -4.44 7.92 -4.31
CA ARG A 51 -4.11 6.48 -4.38
C ARG A 51 -4.09 5.86 -2.98
N VAL A 52 -4.40 4.57 -2.93
CA VAL A 52 -4.32 3.75 -1.72
C VAL A 52 -3.38 2.59 -1.99
N TRP A 53 -2.29 2.53 -1.23
CA TRP A 53 -1.35 1.42 -1.24
C TRP A 53 -1.71 0.45 -0.11
N LYS A 54 -1.83 -0.83 -0.45
CA LYS A 54 -2.15 -1.89 0.52
C LYS A 54 -0.92 -2.75 0.76
N PHE A 55 -0.60 -2.97 2.03
CA PHE A 55 0.46 -3.87 2.47
C PHE A 55 -0.23 -5.01 3.20
N THR A 56 -0.25 -6.19 2.58
CA THR A 56 -1.11 -7.29 3.00
C THR A 56 -0.34 -8.60 2.92
N TYR A 57 -0.78 -9.61 3.68
CA TYR A 57 -0.45 -10.98 3.36
C TYR A 57 -1.30 -11.42 2.16
N ASP A 58 -0.69 -11.97 1.12
CA ASP A 58 -1.38 -12.41 -0.09
C ASP A 58 -1.76 -13.91 -0.06
N GLY A 59 -1.08 -14.72 0.76
CA GLY A 59 -1.57 -16.01 1.27
C GLY A 59 -1.49 -17.21 0.33
#